data_AF-A0A2M7MZK8-F1
#
_entry.id   AF-A0A2M7MZK8-F1
#
_cell.length_a   1.000
_cell.length_b   1.000
_cell.length_c   1.000
_cell.angle_alpha   90.00
_cell.angle_beta   90.00
_cell.angle_gamma   90.00
#
_symmetry.space_group_name_H-M   'P 1'
#
loop_
_entity.id
_entity.type
_entity.pdbx_description
1 polymer ?
#
loop_
_entity_poly.entity_id
_entity_poly.type
_entity_poly.pdbx_seq_one_letter_code
_entity_poly.pdbx_strand_id
1 'polypeptide(L)'
;LFVFDTINTDWQKGLLSANLISRVFEMFNKSELTVFDPNTDDTNLTKYTKEQVCNNLGVNSVPLNYNEIKGLFFKEEWFLDTVKSFVFEKSIISWSPVRYFNRNNEKIKKLVFKISGNDASEILAKNIIYEFNLEDTVNQGFVKNIDVAKLTKLLIDKAVSGNTKVYNPMNVDEELSVEQIKKRLGERIDTVITEEPETSEMIQRIIKSNINLEEIKSIVFIEDWYYNPKTYAIKKVVKGIAPVRHYYKFDEQVKSISFVMFLTNEKTKIF
;
A
#
# COMPACT_ATOMS: atom_id res chain seq x y z
N LEU A 1 4.83 7.42 8.76
CA LEU A 1 5.64 6.20 8.68
C LEU A 1 4.64 5.24 8.14
N PHE A 2 4.70 4.85 6.86
CA PHE A 2 3.80 3.79 6.42
C PHE A 2 4.28 2.52 7.12
N VAL A 3 3.61 2.18 8.20
CA VAL A 3 3.88 0.96 8.95
C VAL A 3 2.86 -0.04 8.49
N PHE A 4 3.34 -1.14 7.95
CA PHE A 4 2.54 -2.33 7.85
C PHE A 4 2.31 -2.82 9.27
N ASP A 5 1.17 -2.46 9.87
CA ASP A 5 0.75 -2.98 11.17
C ASP A 5 0.66 -4.49 11.04
N THR A 6 1.20 -5.24 11.97
CA THR A 6 1.19 -6.71 11.92
C THR A 6 0.08 -7.31 12.78
N ILE A 7 -0.73 -6.47 13.41
CA ILE A 7 -1.81 -6.88 14.31
C ILE A 7 -3.14 -6.78 13.58
N ASN A 8 -3.63 -7.95 13.19
CA ASN A 8 -5.05 -8.31 13.13
C ASN A 8 -5.93 -7.39 12.27
N THR A 9 -5.68 -7.38 10.96
CA THR A 9 -6.70 -7.01 9.98
C THR A 9 -6.93 -8.16 9.02
N ASP A 10 -8.20 -8.45 8.73
CA ASP A 10 -8.63 -9.61 7.91
C ASP A 10 -8.01 -9.67 6.50
N TRP A 11 -7.40 -8.58 6.05
CA TRP A 11 -6.71 -8.44 4.76
C TRP A 11 -5.21 -8.77 4.81
N GLN A 12 -4.60 -8.91 5.98
CA GLN A 12 -3.19 -9.31 6.15
C GLN A 12 -2.97 -10.83 6.18
N LYS A 13 -3.99 -11.62 5.80
CA LYS A 13 -3.93 -13.07 5.71
C LYS A 13 -2.72 -13.48 4.87
N GLY A 14 -1.72 -14.10 5.50
CA GLY A 14 -0.55 -14.67 4.81
C GLY A 14 0.81 -14.33 5.42
N LEU A 15 0.95 -13.25 6.19
CA LEU A 15 2.23 -12.90 6.82
C LEU A 15 2.28 -13.40 8.28
N LEU A 16 3.11 -14.42 8.55
CA LEU A 16 3.44 -14.84 9.92
C LEU A 16 4.48 -13.90 10.54
N SER A 17 4.09 -12.64 10.73
CA SER A 17 4.93 -11.55 11.22
C SER A 17 5.67 -11.88 12.51
N ALA A 18 5.00 -12.50 13.49
CA ALA A 18 5.63 -12.91 14.75
C ALA A 18 6.83 -13.84 14.53
N ASN A 19 6.69 -14.86 13.67
CA ASN A 19 7.76 -15.80 13.37
C ASN A 19 8.94 -15.13 12.66
N LEU A 20 8.65 -14.24 11.70
CA LEU A 20 9.67 -13.46 11.00
C LEU A 20 10.45 -12.59 12.00
N ILE A 21 9.75 -11.84 12.85
CA ILE A 21 10.34 -10.95 13.84
C ILE A 21 11.19 -11.75 14.83
N SER A 22 10.68 -12.84 15.39
CA SER A 22 11.44 -13.67 16.34
C SER A 22 12.74 -14.20 15.73
N ARG A 23 12.71 -14.70 14.48
CA ARG A 23 13.91 -15.20 13.78
C ARG A 23 14.93 -14.09 13.48
N VAL A 24 14.45 -12.92 13.05
CA VAL A 24 15.32 -11.75 12.80
C VAL A 24 16.07 -11.35 14.06
N PHE A 25 15.39 -11.29 15.21
CA PHE A 25 16.03 -10.98 16.48
C PHE A 25 16.94 -12.10 17.00
N GLU A 26 16.61 -13.38 16.73
CA GLU A 26 17.48 -14.51 17.03
C GLU A 26 18.81 -14.39 16.27
N MET A 27 18.76 -14.17 14.96
CA MET A 27 19.96 -14.06 14.14
C MET A 27 20.76 -12.79 14.43
N PHE A 28 20.09 -11.69 14.74
CA PHE A 28 20.75 -10.49 15.26
C PHE A 28 21.50 -10.79 16.58
N ASN A 29 20.89 -11.51 17.51
CA ASN A 29 21.52 -11.86 18.78
C ASN A 29 22.72 -12.81 18.63
N LYS A 30 22.72 -13.67 17.61
CA LYS A 30 23.86 -14.52 17.24
C LYS A 30 24.93 -13.81 16.43
N SER A 31 24.76 -12.52 16.12
CA SER A 31 25.62 -11.75 15.21
C SER A 31 25.68 -12.31 13.78
N GLU A 32 24.65 -13.05 13.37
CA GLU A 32 24.50 -13.63 12.02
C GLU A 32 23.75 -12.69 11.08
N LEU A 33 23.12 -11.64 11.61
CA LEU A 33 22.41 -10.63 10.84
C LEU A 33 23.12 -9.28 10.92
N THR A 34 23.49 -8.74 9.75
CA THR A 34 23.97 -7.35 9.66
C THR A 34 22.77 -6.40 9.65
N VAL A 35 22.79 -5.43 10.55
CA VAL A 35 21.77 -4.39 10.64
C VAL A 35 22.40 -3.00 10.60
N PHE A 36 21.61 -1.99 10.27
CA PHE A 36 22.07 -0.63 10.05
C PHE A 36 21.29 0.39 10.89
N ASP A 37 21.87 1.57 11.10
CA ASP A 37 21.24 2.67 11.82
C ASP A 37 19.91 3.07 11.14
N PRO A 38 18.77 3.00 11.84
CA PRO A 38 17.48 3.28 11.26
C PRO A 38 17.26 4.76 10.90
N ASN A 39 18.12 5.66 11.38
CA ASN A 39 18.00 7.11 11.16
C ASN A 39 18.93 7.62 10.06
N THR A 40 19.88 6.81 9.59
CA THR A 40 20.79 7.19 8.49
C THR A 40 20.12 7.05 7.13
N ASP A 41 20.53 7.88 6.16
CA ASP A 41 20.14 7.68 4.77
C ASP A 41 20.84 6.45 4.18
N ASP A 42 20.15 5.77 3.26
CA ASP A 42 20.62 4.47 2.72
C ASP A 42 21.83 4.60 1.78
N THR A 43 22.29 5.83 1.49
CA THR A 43 23.53 6.09 0.76
C THR A 43 24.77 5.92 1.64
N ASN A 44 24.63 5.97 2.97
CA ASN A 44 25.72 5.84 3.94
C ASN A 44 25.32 4.88 5.07
N LEU A 45 25.09 3.62 4.70
CA LEU A 45 24.68 2.57 5.63
C LEU A 45 25.72 2.37 6.73
N THR A 46 25.41 2.87 7.93
CA THR A 46 26.24 2.71 9.12
C THR A 46 25.80 1.44 9.84
N LYS A 47 26.69 0.45 9.93
CA LYS A 47 26.42 -0.81 10.64
C LYS A 47 26.14 -0.52 12.11
N TYR A 48 25.13 -1.19 12.65
CA TYR A 48 24.73 -1.08 14.05
C TYR A 48 25.19 -2.29 14.85
N THR A 49 25.91 -2.04 15.94
CA THR A 49 26.26 -3.04 16.94
C THR A 49 25.08 -3.34 17.87
N LYS A 50 25.16 -4.44 18.63
CA LYS A 50 24.14 -4.80 19.63
C LYS A 50 23.94 -3.70 20.67
N GLU A 51 25.04 -3.12 21.16
CA GLU A 51 25.00 -2.02 22.14
C GLU A 51 24.30 -0.79 21.56
N GLN A 52 24.61 -0.41 20.32
CA GLN A 52 23.96 0.73 19.67
C GLN A 52 22.46 0.50 19.44
N VAL A 53 22.04 -0.71 19.09
CA VAL A 53 20.61 -1.06 19.01
C VAL A 53 19.93 -0.95 20.37
N CYS A 54 20.54 -1.50 21.44
CA CYS A 54 20.04 -1.37 22.81
C CYS A 54 19.89 0.10 23.22
N ASN A 55 20.91 0.93 22.98
CA ASN A 55 20.92 2.36 23.26
C ASN A 55 19.84 3.10 22.46
N ASN A 56 19.70 2.80 21.16
CA ASN A 56 18.64 3.34 20.34
C ASN A 56 17.25 3.00 20.91
N LEU A 57 17.07 1.80 21.43
CA LEU A 57 15.79 1.37 21.99
C LEU A 57 15.58 1.81 23.45
N GLY A 58 16.61 2.31 24.13
CA GLY A 58 16.55 2.62 25.57
C GLY A 58 16.32 1.37 26.41
N VAL A 59 16.94 0.25 26.04
CA VAL A 59 16.85 -1.03 26.77
C VAL A 59 18.25 -1.55 27.09
N ASN A 60 18.39 -2.31 28.17
CA ASN A 60 19.68 -2.85 28.60
C ASN A 60 20.11 -4.09 27.79
N SER A 61 19.14 -4.80 27.22
CA SER A 61 19.40 -5.98 26.38
C SER A 61 18.27 -6.22 25.39
N VAL A 62 18.59 -6.94 24.32
CA VAL A 62 17.66 -7.60 23.42
C VAL A 62 17.76 -9.09 23.77
N PRO A 63 16.64 -9.81 24.02
CA PRO A 63 15.35 -9.66 23.36
C PRO A 63 14.45 -8.57 23.95
N LEU A 64 13.80 -7.83 23.06
CA LEU A 64 12.70 -6.95 23.41
C LEU A 64 11.49 -7.80 23.84
N ASN A 65 10.54 -7.18 24.53
CA ASN A 65 9.19 -7.72 24.56
C ASN A 65 8.66 -7.72 23.11
N TYR A 66 8.61 -8.87 22.46
CA TYR A 66 8.19 -8.97 21.05
C TYR A 66 6.77 -8.47 20.83
N ASN A 67 5.93 -8.41 21.87
CA ASN A 67 4.60 -7.81 21.81
C ASN A 67 4.65 -6.30 21.55
N GLU A 68 5.81 -5.65 21.73
CA GLU A 68 6.03 -4.24 21.36
C GLU A 68 6.41 -4.08 19.89
N ILE A 69 6.85 -5.13 19.20
CA ILE A 69 7.14 -5.07 17.77
C ILE A 69 5.85 -5.36 17.01
N LYS A 70 5.17 -4.31 16.58
CA LYS A 70 3.81 -4.39 16.00
C LYS A 70 3.74 -3.94 14.56
N GLY A 71 4.88 -3.72 13.91
CA GLY A 71 4.85 -3.32 12.52
C GLY A 71 6.17 -3.40 11.79
N LEU A 72 6.07 -3.26 10.48
CA LEU A 72 7.20 -3.21 9.56
C LEU A 72 7.17 -1.87 8.81
N PHE A 73 8.29 -1.18 8.79
CA PHE A 73 8.50 0.00 7.96
C PHE A 73 9.35 -0.38 6.75
N PHE A 74 8.96 0.10 5.57
CA PHE A 74 9.70 -0.10 4.33
C PHE A 74 10.10 1.25 3.75
N LYS A 75 11.35 1.35 3.28
CA LYS A 75 11.78 2.39 2.37
C LYS A 75 11.90 1.78 0.99
N GLU A 76 11.19 2.38 0.04
CA GLU A 76 10.94 1.79 -1.28
C GLU A 76 11.06 2.84 -2.38
N GLU A 77 11.40 2.36 -3.58
CA GLU A 77 11.25 3.10 -4.83
C GLU A 77 10.20 2.43 -5.70
N TRP A 78 9.34 3.24 -6.31
CA TRP A 78 8.20 2.77 -7.08
C TRP A 78 8.39 3.12 -8.56
N PHE A 79 8.22 2.13 -9.43
CA PHE A 79 8.35 2.28 -10.86
C PHE A 79 7.10 1.78 -11.55
N LEU A 80 6.58 2.53 -12.51
CA LEU A 80 5.46 2.13 -13.35
C LEU A 80 5.87 2.28 -14.82
N ASP A 81 6.10 1.16 -15.51
CA ASP A 81 6.35 1.14 -16.95
C ASP A 81 5.02 1.31 -17.68
N THR A 82 4.80 2.46 -18.31
CA THR A 82 3.54 2.75 -19.03
C THR A 82 3.56 2.34 -20.50
N VAL A 83 4.69 1.88 -21.04
CA VAL A 83 4.90 1.73 -22.49
C VAL A 83 4.85 0.28 -22.95
N LYS A 84 5.49 -0.66 -22.24
CA LYS A 84 5.61 -2.05 -22.70
C LYS A 84 4.56 -2.97 -22.07
N SER A 85 4.68 -3.22 -20.78
CA SER A 85 3.94 -4.29 -20.09
C SER A 85 2.98 -3.79 -19.00
N PHE A 86 2.93 -2.48 -18.73
CA PHE A 86 2.17 -1.92 -17.61
C PHE A 86 2.54 -2.57 -16.27
N VAL A 87 3.84 -2.67 -16.02
CA VAL A 87 4.37 -3.31 -14.82
C VAL A 87 4.59 -2.26 -13.74
N PHE A 88 4.15 -2.59 -12.53
CA PHE A 88 4.38 -1.81 -11.33
C PHE A 88 5.38 -2.55 -10.45
N GLU A 89 6.54 -1.94 -10.24
CA GLU A 89 7.62 -2.49 -9.43
C GLU A 89 7.81 -1.69 -8.16
N LYS A 90 8.05 -2.41 -7.06
CA LYS A 90 8.46 -1.85 -5.78
C LYS A 90 9.83 -2.40 -5.40
N SER A 91 10.83 -1.54 -5.50
CA SER A 91 12.19 -1.86 -5.09
C SER A 91 12.36 -1.53 -3.61
N ILE A 92 12.53 -2.56 -2.78
CA ILE A 92 12.77 -2.37 -1.35
C ILE A 92 14.25 -1.98 -1.15
N ILE A 93 14.49 -0.75 -0.69
CA ILE A 93 15.85 -0.29 -0.36
C ILE A 93 16.24 -0.84 1.01
N SER A 94 15.35 -0.69 2.00
CA SER A 94 15.53 -1.22 3.34
C SER A 94 14.20 -1.40 4.04
N TRP A 95 14.20 -2.20 5.11
CA TRP A 95 13.06 -2.34 5.99
C TRP A 95 13.48 -2.39 7.46
N SER A 96 12.54 -2.06 8.35
CA SER A 96 12.79 -1.96 9.79
C SER A 96 11.60 -2.50 10.59
N PRO A 97 11.84 -3.34 11.61
CA PRO A 97 10.84 -3.56 12.65
C PRO A 97 10.49 -2.24 13.35
N VAL A 98 9.21 -2.08 13.71
CA VAL A 98 8.69 -0.90 14.40
C VAL A 98 8.23 -1.30 15.79
N ARG A 99 8.87 -0.71 16.80
CA ARG A 99 8.53 -0.86 18.20
C ARG A 99 7.49 0.18 18.61
N TYR A 100 6.47 -0.26 19.33
CA TYR A 100 5.41 0.53 19.94
C TYR A 100 5.44 0.32 21.45
N PHE A 101 5.64 1.38 22.20
CA PHE A 101 5.73 1.32 23.65
C PHE A 101 5.22 2.61 24.29
N ASN A 102 4.84 2.53 25.57
CA ASN A 102 4.40 3.69 26.32
C ASN A 102 5.59 4.24 27.13
N ARG A 103 5.77 5.55 27.10
CA ARG A 103 6.71 6.26 27.99
C ARG A 103 6.01 7.53 28.47
N ASN A 104 5.95 7.74 29.79
CA ASN A 104 5.29 8.91 30.37
C ASN A 104 3.83 9.10 29.90
N ASN A 105 3.05 8.01 29.80
CA ASN A 105 1.68 7.97 29.24
C ASN A 105 1.56 8.36 27.75
N GLU A 106 2.66 8.53 27.03
CA GLU A 106 2.66 8.77 25.59
C GLU A 106 2.96 7.48 24.82
N LYS A 107 2.19 7.24 23.75
CA LYS A 107 2.46 6.15 22.80
C LYS A 107 3.59 6.57 21.87
N ILE A 108 4.72 5.89 21.98
CA ILE A 108 5.90 6.13 21.14
C ILE A 108 6.02 5.02 20.10
N LYS A 109 6.38 5.41 18.87
CA LYS A 109 6.85 4.48 17.83
C LYS A 109 8.33 4.71 17.55
N LYS A 110 9.09 3.64 17.38
CA LYS A 110 10.52 3.73 17.06
C LYS A 110 10.96 2.63 16.10
N LEU A 111 11.76 3.01 15.11
CA LEU A 111 12.44 2.05 14.25
C LEU A 111 13.57 1.37 15.04
N VAL A 112 13.62 0.05 14.99
CA VAL A 112 14.59 -0.74 15.76
C VAL A 112 15.99 -0.64 15.12
N PHE A 113 16.09 -1.13 13.88
CA PHE A 113 17.26 -1.09 13.02
C PHE A 113 16.80 -1.30 11.56
N LYS A 114 17.68 -1.06 10.59
CA LYS A 114 17.44 -1.35 9.17
C LYS A 114 18.07 -2.66 8.73
N ILE A 115 17.40 -3.35 7.82
CA ILE A 115 17.93 -4.47 7.03
C ILE A 115 17.86 -4.03 5.56
N SER A 116 18.96 -4.20 4.81
CA SER A 116 19.02 -3.85 3.38
C SER A 116 18.14 -4.79 2.55
N GLY A 117 17.45 -4.26 1.55
CA GLY A 117 16.76 -5.07 0.56
C GLY A 117 17.70 -5.46 -0.57
N ASN A 118 18.14 -6.72 -0.64
CA ASN A 118 18.73 -7.34 -1.83
C ASN A 118 18.64 -8.88 -1.78
N ASP A 119 18.47 -9.52 -2.95
CA ASP A 119 18.54 -10.98 -3.16
C ASP A 119 17.52 -11.85 -2.40
N ALA A 120 16.24 -11.49 -2.39
CA ALA A 120 15.17 -12.31 -1.82
C ALA A 120 14.53 -13.24 -2.87
N SER A 121 14.39 -14.53 -2.53
CA SER A 121 13.88 -15.57 -3.45
C SER A 121 12.92 -16.57 -2.81
N GLU A 122 12.93 -16.75 -1.48
CA GLU A 122 12.03 -17.68 -0.81
C GLU A 122 10.69 -17.00 -0.53
N ILE A 123 9.58 -17.72 -0.72
CA ILE A 123 8.25 -17.18 -0.44
C ILE A 123 8.12 -16.89 1.06
N LEU A 124 7.81 -15.64 1.40
CA LEU A 124 7.50 -15.23 2.77
C LEU A 124 5.98 -15.24 3.00
N ALA A 125 5.24 -14.68 2.05
CA ALA A 125 3.79 -14.59 2.09
C ALA A 125 3.23 -14.46 0.67
N LYS A 126 2.07 -15.06 0.43
CA LYS A 126 1.34 -14.92 -0.84
C LYS A 126 0.11 -14.08 -0.65
N ASN A 127 -0.26 -13.34 -1.68
CA ASN A 127 -1.54 -12.63 -1.76
C ASN A 127 -1.77 -11.69 -0.56
N ILE A 128 -0.74 -10.98 -0.12
CA ILE A 128 -0.93 -9.89 0.84
C ILE A 128 -1.72 -8.80 0.12
N ILE A 129 -2.87 -8.44 0.68
CA ILE A 129 -3.75 -7.41 0.14
C ILE A 129 -3.78 -6.26 1.12
N TYR A 130 -3.41 -5.05 0.72
CA TYR A 130 -3.47 -3.89 1.61
C TYR A 130 -3.79 -2.62 0.85
N GLU A 131 -4.39 -1.68 1.56
CA GLU A 131 -4.70 -0.36 1.05
C GLU A 131 -3.62 0.65 1.42
N PHE A 132 -3.17 1.39 0.42
CA PHE A 132 -2.24 2.49 0.53
C PHE A 132 -2.98 3.82 0.32
N ASN A 133 -3.04 4.64 1.35
CA ASN A 133 -3.67 5.96 1.29
C ASN A 133 -2.76 6.97 0.57
N LEU A 134 -3.27 7.56 -0.52
CA LEU A 134 -2.56 8.54 -1.34
C LEU A 134 -2.67 9.97 -0.78
N GLU A 135 -3.62 10.25 0.12
CA GLU A 135 -3.81 11.57 0.75
C GLU A 135 -2.86 11.81 1.93
N ASP A 136 -2.14 10.80 2.40
CA ASP A 136 -1.15 10.94 3.47
C ASP A 136 0.13 11.71 3.03
N THR A 137 0.07 12.36 1.86
CA THR A 137 1.03 13.35 1.37
C THR A 137 1.17 14.55 2.31
N VAL A 138 0.07 14.95 2.98
CA VAL A 138 0.02 16.19 3.78
C VAL A 138 0.50 16.00 5.22
N ASN A 139 0.20 14.85 5.85
CA ASN A 139 0.39 14.69 7.30
C ASN A 139 1.66 13.95 7.70
N GLN A 140 2.26 13.15 6.81
CA GLN A 140 3.38 12.29 7.18
C GLN A 140 4.58 12.39 6.24
N GLY A 141 4.47 12.98 5.04
CA GLY A 141 5.62 13.24 4.16
C GLY A 141 6.24 12.01 3.46
N PHE A 142 5.66 10.82 3.63
CA PHE A 142 6.15 9.56 3.01
C PHE A 142 5.76 9.43 1.55
N VAL A 143 4.63 10.04 1.17
CA VAL A 143 4.11 10.09 -0.20
C VAL A 143 4.57 11.35 -0.92
N LYS A 144 5.41 12.19 -0.29
CA LYS A 144 5.83 13.50 -0.81
C LYS A 144 6.52 13.43 -2.18
N ASN A 145 7.12 12.27 -2.48
CA ASN A 145 7.84 12.03 -3.74
C ASN A 145 6.97 11.32 -4.80
N ILE A 146 5.69 11.09 -4.53
CA ILE A 146 4.75 10.48 -5.47
C ILE A 146 3.87 11.58 -6.07
N ASP A 147 3.90 11.69 -7.40
CA ASP A 147 2.93 12.49 -8.15
C ASP A 147 1.60 11.71 -8.22
N VAL A 148 0.76 11.93 -7.20
CA VAL A 148 -0.51 11.23 -7.02
C VAL A 148 -1.44 11.46 -8.21
N ALA A 149 -1.56 12.70 -8.69
CA ALA A 149 -2.43 13.03 -9.81
C ALA A 149 -2.01 12.27 -11.08
N LYS A 150 -0.70 12.24 -11.37
CA LYS A 150 -0.16 11.50 -12.50
C LYS A 150 -0.34 9.99 -12.36
N LEU A 151 -0.04 9.43 -11.19
CA LEU A 151 -0.20 7.99 -10.93
C LEU A 151 -1.66 7.56 -11.14
N THR A 152 -2.60 8.27 -10.50
CA THR A 152 -4.04 7.99 -10.63
C THR A 152 -4.48 8.10 -12.09
N LYS A 153 -4.10 9.18 -12.78
CA LYS A 153 -4.43 9.37 -14.19
C LYS A 153 -3.93 8.21 -15.05
N LEU A 154 -2.68 7.78 -14.87
CA LEU A 154 -2.10 6.67 -15.64
C LEU A 154 -2.84 5.34 -15.41
N LEU A 155 -3.23 5.04 -14.17
CA LEU A 155 -3.98 3.83 -13.83
C LEU A 155 -5.39 3.85 -14.45
N ILE A 156 -6.08 4.99 -14.33
CA ILE A 156 -7.44 5.14 -14.87
C ILE A 156 -7.42 5.12 -16.40
N ASP A 157 -6.53 5.89 -17.04
CA ASP A 157 -6.38 5.94 -18.50
C ASP A 157 -6.12 4.53 -19.07
N LYS A 158 -5.26 3.75 -18.41
CA LYS A 158 -4.97 2.37 -18.82
C LYS A 158 -6.22 1.49 -18.77
N ALA A 159 -7.00 1.57 -17.69
CA ALA A 159 -8.23 0.79 -17.54
C ALA A 159 -9.31 1.18 -18.56
N VAL A 160 -9.51 2.48 -18.78
CA VAL A 160 -10.55 2.97 -19.72
C VAL A 160 -10.13 2.87 -21.19
N SER A 161 -8.85 2.62 -21.48
CA SER A 161 -8.37 2.43 -22.85
C SER A 161 -8.95 1.19 -23.55
N GLY A 162 -9.48 0.22 -22.79
CA GLY A 162 -9.96 -1.07 -23.29
C GLY A 162 -8.86 -2.06 -23.67
N ASN A 163 -7.59 -1.65 -23.66
CA ASN A 163 -6.44 -2.51 -23.99
C ASN A 163 -5.92 -3.33 -22.80
N THR A 164 -6.61 -3.28 -21.67
CA THR A 164 -6.17 -3.97 -20.45
C THR A 164 -7.38 -4.52 -19.73
N LYS A 165 -7.33 -5.82 -19.45
CA LYS A 165 -8.39 -6.51 -18.74
C LYS A 165 -8.40 -6.03 -17.29
N VAL A 166 -9.57 -5.59 -16.84
CA VAL A 166 -9.83 -5.28 -15.44
C VAL A 166 -11.09 -5.99 -15.00
N TYR A 167 -11.18 -6.28 -13.71
CA TYR A 167 -12.17 -7.20 -13.17
C TYR A 167 -13.01 -6.58 -12.06
N ASN A 168 -14.19 -7.14 -11.84
CA ASN A 168 -15.06 -6.77 -10.74
C ASN A 168 -14.38 -7.16 -9.40
N PRO A 169 -14.17 -6.23 -8.46
CA PRO A 169 -13.54 -6.54 -7.17
C PRO A 169 -14.30 -7.58 -6.34
N MET A 170 -15.63 -7.67 -6.51
CA MET A 170 -16.48 -8.65 -5.82
C MET A 170 -16.50 -10.01 -6.51
N ASN A 171 -16.09 -10.08 -7.79
CA ASN A 171 -16.04 -11.30 -8.58
C ASN A 171 -14.92 -11.18 -9.62
N VAL A 172 -13.71 -11.63 -9.28
CA VAL A 172 -12.51 -11.46 -10.13
C VAL A 172 -12.55 -12.28 -11.42
N ASP A 173 -13.54 -13.16 -11.58
CA ASP A 173 -13.79 -13.89 -12.82
C ASP A 173 -14.62 -13.08 -13.83
N GLU A 174 -15.29 -12.01 -13.38
CA GLU A 174 -16.06 -11.09 -14.22
C GLU A 174 -15.16 -9.95 -14.74
N GLU A 175 -14.84 -9.99 -16.03
CA GLU A 175 -14.17 -8.89 -16.74
C GLU A 175 -15.15 -7.73 -16.95
N LEU A 176 -14.71 -6.50 -16.67
CA LEU A 176 -15.54 -5.30 -16.80
C LEU A 176 -15.37 -4.66 -18.18
N SER A 177 -16.48 -4.22 -18.78
CA SER A 177 -16.46 -3.36 -19.97
C SER A 177 -16.01 -1.94 -19.62
N VAL A 178 -15.56 -1.18 -20.63
CA VAL A 178 -15.16 0.23 -20.45
C VAL A 178 -16.28 1.07 -19.86
N GLU A 179 -17.53 0.85 -20.28
CA GLU A 179 -18.71 1.53 -19.76
C GLU A 179 -18.95 1.20 -18.28
N GLN A 180 -18.77 -0.07 -17.89
CA GLN A 180 -18.89 -0.48 -16.49
C GLN A 180 -17.78 0.15 -15.62
N ILE A 181 -16.55 0.22 -16.13
CA ILE A 181 -15.42 0.88 -15.45
C ILE A 181 -15.75 2.36 -15.24
N LYS A 182 -16.14 3.07 -16.30
CA LYS A 182 -16.52 4.48 -16.25
C LYS A 182 -17.63 4.75 -15.25
N LYS A 183 -18.69 3.93 -15.27
CA LYS A 183 -19.81 4.02 -14.32
C LYS A 183 -19.36 3.82 -12.87
N ARG A 184 -18.48 2.86 -12.61
CA ARG A 184 -17.91 2.60 -11.27
C ARG A 184 -17.00 3.73 -10.79
N LEU A 185 -16.38 4.46 -11.72
CA LEU A 185 -15.60 5.67 -11.47
C LEU A 185 -16.44 6.94 -11.35
N GLY A 186 -17.77 6.83 -11.42
CA GLY A 186 -18.70 7.95 -11.22
C GLY A 186 -19.18 8.62 -12.51
N GLU A 187 -18.75 8.18 -13.69
CA GLU A 187 -19.27 8.70 -14.95
C GLU A 187 -20.73 8.27 -15.13
N ARG A 188 -21.63 9.24 -15.27
CA ARG A 188 -23.06 8.98 -15.50
C ARG A 188 -23.72 10.11 -16.26
N ILE A 189 -24.83 9.78 -16.90
CA ILE A 189 -25.71 10.71 -17.58
C ILE A 189 -27.07 10.58 -16.88
N ASP A 190 -27.47 11.62 -16.16
CA ASP A 190 -28.74 11.69 -15.45
C ASP A 190 -29.64 12.73 -16.12
N THR A 191 -30.92 12.43 -16.23
CA THR A 191 -31.92 13.43 -16.64
C THR A 191 -32.59 13.96 -15.38
N VAL A 192 -32.47 15.26 -15.12
CA VAL A 192 -33.18 15.94 -14.03
C VAL A 192 -34.26 16.83 -14.59
N ILE A 193 -35.38 16.93 -13.88
CA ILE A 193 -36.43 17.91 -14.17
C ILE A 193 -36.12 19.13 -13.30
N THR A 194 -35.97 20.29 -13.91
CA THR A 194 -35.71 21.55 -13.21
C THR A 194 -36.68 22.62 -13.69
N GLU A 195 -37.04 23.52 -12.80
CA GLU A 195 -37.89 24.67 -13.12
C GLU A 195 -37.04 25.74 -13.82
N GLU A 196 -37.52 26.25 -14.95
CA GLU A 196 -36.90 27.39 -15.63
C GLU A 196 -37.18 28.69 -14.84
N PRO A 197 -36.13 29.46 -14.45
CA PRO A 197 -36.30 30.61 -13.54
C PRO A 197 -37.21 31.74 -14.07
N GLU A 198 -37.34 31.88 -15.38
CA GLU A 198 -38.07 32.99 -16.01
C GLU A 198 -39.53 32.64 -16.33
N THR A 199 -39.82 31.37 -16.60
CA THR A 199 -41.12 30.91 -17.11
C THR A 199 -41.87 30.01 -16.14
N SER A 200 -41.20 29.51 -15.09
CA SER A 200 -41.70 28.47 -14.19
C SER A 200 -42.09 27.17 -14.90
N GLU A 201 -41.63 26.94 -16.13
CA GLU A 201 -41.85 25.69 -16.85
C GLU A 201 -40.85 24.61 -16.39
N MET A 202 -41.36 23.37 -16.25
CA MET A 202 -40.53 22.22 -15.90
C MET A 202 -39.81 21.69 -17.14
N ILE A 203 -38.51 21.94 -17.24
CA ILE A 203 -37.67 21.48 -18.35
C ILE A 203 -36.81 20.28 -17.94
N GLN A 204 -36.62 19.35 -18.87
CA GLN A 204 -35.67 18.25 -18.69
C GLN A 204 -34.26 18.74 -19.03
N ARG A 205 -33.32 18.61 -18.09
CA ARG A 205 -31.89 18.84 -18.30
C ARG A 205 -31.11 17.55 -18.16
N ILE A 206 -30.20 17.31 -19.11
CA ILE A 206 -29.25 16.20 -19.05
C ILE A 206 -28.02 16.68 -18.29
N ILE A 207 -27.76 16.09 -17.13
CA ILE A 207 -26.53 16.30 -16.36
C ILE A 207 -25.57 15.16 -16.69
N LYS A 208 -24.39 15.52 -17.19
CA LYS A 208 -23.28 14.58 -17.40
C LYS A 208 -22.24 14.77 -16.30
N SER A 209 -22.01 13.72 -15.52
CA SER A 209 -20.91 13.66 -14.57
C SER A 209 -19.73 12.93 -15.23
N ASN A 210 -18.55 13.54 -15.17
CA ASN A 210 -17.30 12.93 -15.64
C ASN A 210 -16.56 12.24 -14.48
N ILE A 211 -15.57 11.40 -14.81
CA ILE A 211 -14.68 10.80 -13.81
C ILE A 211 -13.93 11.91 -13.07
N ASN A 212 -14.09 11.96 -11.75
CA ASN A 212 -13.31 12.86 -10.90
C ASN A 212 -12.10 12.10 -10.30
N LEU A 213 -10.90 12.37 -10.81
CA LEU A 213 -9.68 11.72 -10.34
C LEU A 213 -9.35 12.09 -8.88
N GLU A 214 -9.83 13.23 -8.38
CA GLU A 214 -9.64 13.63 -7.00
C GLU A 214 -10.40 12.73 -6.02
N GLU A 215 -11.39 11.97 -6.47
CA GLU A 215 -12.10 11.00 -5.62
C GLU A 215 -11.29 9.71 -5.42
N ILE A 216 -10.21 9.49 -6.18
CA ILE A 216 -9.34 8.32 -5.97
C ILE A 216 -8.33 8.64 -4.87
N LYS A 217 -8.64 8.18 -3.64
CA LYS A 217 -7.88 8.55 -2.43
C LYS A 217 -6.91 7.47 -1.98
N SER A 218 -7.08 6.25 -2.44
CA SER A 218 -6.20 5.14 -2.08
C SER A 218 -6.10 4.11 -3.19
N ILE A 219 -5.10 3.23 -3.08
CA ILE A 219 -4.86 2.11 -3.98
C ILE A 219 -4.72 0.85 -3.13
N VAL A 220 -5.43 -0.20 -3.49
CA VAL A 220 -5.19 -1.54 -2.96
C VAL A 220 -4.12 -2.23 -3.80
N PHE A 221 -3.08 -2.72 -3.12
CA PHE A 221 -2.06 -3.58 -3.71
C PHE A 221 -2.35 -5.04 -3.35
N ILE A 222 -2.11 -5.93 -4.31
CA ILE A 222 -2.08 -7.37 -4.13
C ILE A 222 -0.65 -7.82 -4.41
N GLU A 223 0.03 -8.39 -3.44
CA GLU A 223 1.46 -8.67 -3.51
C GLU A 223 1.84 -10.06 -3.02
N ASP A 224 2.86 -10.64 -3.65
CA ASP A 224 3.62 -11.73 -3.05
C ASP A 224 4.91 -11.17 -2.46
N TRP A 225 5.23 -11.59 -1.24
CA TRP A 225 6.45 -11.18 -0.56
C TRP A 225 7.40 -12.36 -0.52
N TYR A 226 8.66 -12.05 -0.79
CA TYR A 226 9.77 -12.97 -0.74
C TYR A 226 10.79 -12.48 0.27
N TYR A 227 11.60 -13.39 0.81
CA TYR A 227 12.70 -13.05 1.67
C TYR A 227 13.96 -13.87 1.35
N ASN A 228 15.10 -13.39 1.85
CA ASN A 228 16.35 -14.14 1.86
C ASN A 228 16.55 -14.75 3.26
N PRO A 229 16.70 -16.07 3.42
CA PRO A 229 16.85 -16.68 4.75
C PRO A 229 18.16 -16.33 5.46
N LYS A 230 19.19 -15.87 4.72
CA LYS A 230 20.48 -15.46 5.28
C LYS A 230 20.49 -13.99 5.69
N THR A 231 19.99 -13.10 4.82
CA THR A 231 20.06 -11.64 5.03
C THR A 231 18.76 -11.03 5.56
N TYR A 232 17.64 -11.76 5.51
CA TYR A 232 16.28 -11.26 5.72
C TYR A 232 15.92 -10.03 4.90
N ALA A 233 16.61 -9.80 3.78
CA ALA A 233 16.11 -8.89 2.77
C ALA A 233 14.70 -9.30 2.35
N ILE A 234 13.82 -8.33 2.10
CA ILE A 234 12.46 -8.55 1.62
C ILE A 234 12.35 -8.02 0.20
N LYS A 235 11.66 -8.76 -0.66
CA LYS A 235 11.21 -8.33 -1.98
C LYS A 235 9.70 -8.41 -2.06
N LYS A 236 9.07 -7.41 -2.66
CA LYS A 236 7.63 -7.39 -2.93
C LYS A 236 7.40 -7.48 -4.44
N VAL A 237 6.47 -8.35 -4.84
CA VAL A 237 6.07 -8.51 -6.23
C VAL A 237 4.61 -8.11 -6.34
N VAL A 238 4.34 -7.00 -7.04
CA VAL A 238 2.97 -6.52 -7.25
C VAL A 238 2.27 -7.38 -8.29
N LYS A 239 1.23 -8.08 -7.85
CA LYS A 239 0.39 -8.93 -8.70
C LYS A 239 -0.88 -8.26 -9.16
N GLY A 240 -1.35 -7.25 -8.42
CA GLY A 240 -2.54 -6.51 -8.79
C GLY A 240 -2.64 -5.14 -8.10
N ILE A 241 -3.38 -4.26 -8.75
CA ILE A 241 -3.62 -2.88 -8.34
C ILE A 241 -5.10 -2.59 -8.49
N ALA A 242 -5.70 -1.99 -7.47
CA ALA A 242 -7.12 -1.63 -7.50
C ALA A 242 -7.33 -0.22 -6.92
N PRO A 243 -7.71 0.77 -7.73
CA PRO A 243 -7.97 2.12 -7.22
C PRO A 243 -9.24 2.13 -6.36
N VAL A 244 -9.20 2.94 -5.32
CA VAL A 244 -10.29 3.10 -4.36
C VAL A 244 -10.83 4.51 -4.44
N ARG A 245 -12.12 4.60 -4.72
CA ARG A 245 -12.87 5.84 -4.83
C ARG A 245 -13.55 6.17 -3.51
N HIS A 246 -13.40 7.40 -3.04
CA HIS A 246 -14.10 7.97 -1.89
C HIS A 246 -14.98 9.10 -2.41
N TYR A 247 -16.29 9.03 -2.16
CA TYR A 247 -17.26 9.98 -2.68
C TYR A 247 -18.47 10.06 -1.76
N TYR A 248 -19.27 11.11 -1.89
CA TYR A 248 -20.49 11.26 -1.11
C TYR A 248 -21.71 10.76 -1.89
N LYS A 249 -22.59 10.03 -1.21
CA LYS A 249 -23.88 9.58 -1.74
C LYS A 249 -24.92 9.77 -0.63
N PHE A 250 -25.90 10.64 -0.87
CA PHE A 250 -26.92 11.00 0.15
C PHE A 250 -26.29 11.46 1.47
N ASP A 251 -25.30 12.35 1.39
CA ASP A 251 -24.50 12.87 2.51
C ASP A 251 -23.69 11.84 3.31
N GLU A 252 -23.73 10.57 2.91
CA GLU A 252 -22.86 9.53 3.46
C GLU A 252 -21.57 9.41 2.64
N GLN A 253 -20.43 9.35 3.35
CA GLN A 253 -19.16 9.04 2.72
C GLN A 253 -19.13 7.55 2.36
N VAL A 254 -19.05 7.28 1.06
CA VAL A 254 -18.94 5.93 0.51
C VAL A 254 -17.54 5.70 0.01
N LYS A 255 -17.04 4.49 0.27
CA LYS A 255 -15.77 3.99 -0.23
C LYS A 255 -16.03 2.77 -1.10
N SER A 256 -15.47 2.74 -2.30
CA SER A 256 -15.58 1.59 -3.21
C SER A 256 -14.29 1.31 -3.94
N ILE A 257 -13.97 0.03 -4.10
CA ILE A 257 -12.94 -0.40 -5.05
C ILE A 257 -13.58 -0.32 -6.44
N SER A 258 -12.98 0.46 -7.35
CA SER A 258 -13.59 0.72 -8.66
C SER A 258 -13.43 -0.48 -9.59
N PHE A 259 -12.23 -1.06 -9.66
CA PHE A 259 -11.91 -2.24 -10.45
C PHE A 259 -10.60 -2.86 -9.93
N VAL A 260 -10.27 -4.07 -10.39
CA VAL A 260 -8.98 -4.72 -10.12
C VAL A 260 -8.24 -4.96 -11.42
N MET A 261 -7.00 -4.51 -11.51
CA MET A 261 -6.09 -4.80 -12.61
C MET A 261 -5.03 -5.80 -12.12
N PHE A 262 -5.02 -7.01 -12.67
CA PHE A 262 -3.96 -7.99 -12.39
C PHE A 262 -2.79 -7.77 -13.35
N LEU A 263 -1.58 -7.68 -12.80
CA LEU A 263 -0.32 -7.53 -13.53
C LEU A 263 0.36 -8.86 -13.82
N THR A 264 -0.25 -9.95 -13.36
CA THR A 264 0.17 -11.33 -13.60
C THR A 264 -1.04 -12.16 -14.04
N ASN A 265 -0.81 -13.37 -14.56
CA ASN A 265 -1.90 -14.26 -14.96
C ASN A 265 -2.65 -14.85 -13.75
N GLU A 266 -2.10 -14.75 -12.54
CA GLU A 266 -2.75 -15.23 -11.33
C GLU A 266 -3.74 -14.20 -10.79
N LYS A 267 -5.00 -14.61 -10.67
CA LYS A 267 -6.05 -13.81 -10.03
C LYS A 267 -6.20 -14.19 -8.57
N THR A 268 -6.44 -13.20 -7.73
CA THR A 268 -6.65 -13.36 -6.29
C THR A 268 -7.94 -12.67 -5.89
N LYS A 269 -8.82 -13.37 -5.16
CA LYS A 269 -10.03 -12.76 -4.60
C LYS A 269 -9.65 -11.72 -3.54
N ILE A 270 -10.27 -10.53 -3.63
CA ILE A 270 -10.05 -9.44 -2.67
C ILE A 270 -10.95 -9.58 -1.44
N PHE A 271 -12.16 -10.11 -1.63
CA PHE A 271 -13.18 -10.35 -0.60
C PHE A 271 -13.54 -11.83 -0.50
#